data_AF-A0A067FQC6-F1
#
_entry.id   AF-A0A067FQC6-F1
#
_cell.length_a   1.000
_cell.length_b   1.000
_cell.length_c   1.000
_cell.angle_alpha   90.00
_cell.angle_beta   90.00
_cell.angle_gamma   90.00
#
_symmetry.space_group_name_H-M   'P 1'
#
loop_
_entity.id
_entity.type
_entity.pdbx_description
1 polymer ?
#
loop_
_entity_poly.entity_id
_entity_poly.type
_entity_poly.pdbx_seq_one_letter_code
_entity_poly.pdbx_strand_id
1 'polypeptide(L)'
;MGYSHFFTSNVSKKKPLDFAEEILTEADQYNGFNLVIVNIHSKSMVYVTNRSEGGKSIATEVSPGIHVLTNALLDSPWPKAQRLGHAFKELMDKYGEGELQMKEMADELMMDTTKDDEGLLPHIYPPETESHLSSIFIDTERPLGRYGTRSTSSLYVKSNGEVYFYERHLEKDLWKEQTVAYQIEK
;
A
#
# COMPACT_ATOMS: atom_id res chain seq x y z
N MET A 1 -17.17 -12.48 9.35
CA MET A 1 -17.77 -11.19 8.95
C MET A 1 -16.93 -10.63 7.83
N GLY A 2 -17.51 -10.54 6.63
CA GLY A 2 -16.77 -10.31 5.39
C GLY A 2 -16.32 -8.86 5.22
N TYR A 3 -15.07 -8.68 4.82
CA TYR A 3 -14.45 -7.40 4.46
C TYR A 3 -14.92 -6.91 3.07
N SER A 4 -16.21 -6.92 2.77
CA SER A 4 -16.70 -6.64 1.40
C SER A 4 -17.06 -5.18 1.11
N HIS A 5 -16.67 -4.22 1.96
CA HIS A 5 -17.08 -2.82 1.80
C HIS A 5 -15.99 -1.83 1.38
N PHE A 6 -14.72 -2.24 1.26
CA PHE A 6 -13.64 -1.31 0.91
C PHE A 6 -13.44 -1.10 -0.60
N PHE A 7 -14.04 -1.94 -1.45
CA PHE A 7 -14.14 -1.69 -2.90
C PHE A 7 -15.61 -1.50 -3.27
N THR A 8 -16.23 -0.43 -2.76
CA THR A 8 -17.53 -0.02 -3.30
C THR A 8 -17.28 0.87 -4.51
N SER A 9 -17.79 0.45 -5.66
CA SER A 9 -17.88 1.24 -6.90
C SER A 9 -18.89 2.39 -6.80
N ASN A 10 -19.32 2.77 -5.60
CA ASN A 10 -20.09 3.98 -5.39
C ASN A 10 -19.10 5.13 -5.44
N VAL A 11 -18.89 5.65 -6.65
CA VAL A 11 -18.18 6.89 -6.91
C VAL A 11 -18.90 7.99 -6.13
N SER A 12 -18.43 8.24 -4.91
CA SER A 12 -18.88 9.38 -4.12
C SER A 12 -18.53 10.63 -4.93
N LYS A 13 -19.51 11.47 -5.24
CA LYS A 13 -19.27 12.78 -5.88
C LYS A 13 -18.64 13.80 -4.93
N LYS A 14 -18.37 13.39 -3.67
CA LYS A 14 -17.82 14.24 -2.62
C LYS A 14 -16.32 14.42 -2.83
N LYS A 15 -15.76 15.50 -2.27
CA LYS A 15 -14.31 15.66 -2.24
C LYS A 15 -13.72 14.57 -1.32
N PRO A 16 -12.47 14.12 -1.56
CA PRO A 16 -11.82 13.11 -0.72
C PRO A 16 -11.88 13.41 0.77
N LEU A 17 -11.74 14.69 1.18
CA LEU A 17 -11.78 15.08 2.58
C LEU A 17 -13.18 14.92 3.18
N ASP A 18 -14.22 15.40 2.49
CA ASP A 18 -15.61 15.23 2.94
C ASP A 18 -15.97 13.73 3.10
N PHE A 19 -15.52 12.89 2.17
CA PHE A 19 -15.71 11.44 2.27
C PHE A 19 -14.91 10.83 3.42
N ALA A 20 -13.68 11.32 3.66
CA ALA A 20 -12.87 10.89 4.79
C ALA A 20 -13.53 11.25 6.13
N GLU A 21 -14.10 12.44 6.27
CA GLU A 21 -14.82 12.86 7.47
C GLU A 21 -16.00 11.95 7.80
N GLU A 22 -16.71 11.43 6.79
CA GLU A 22 -17.78 10.45 6.97
C GLU A 22 -17.25 9.12 7.51
N ILE A 23 -16.14 8.62 6.94
CA ILE A 23 -15.48 7.40 7.43
C ILE A 23 -15.05 7.58 8.89
N LEU A 24 -14.59 8.78 9.29
CA LEU A 24 -14.19 9.05 10.67
C LEU A 24 -15.36 8.95 11.65
N THR A 25 -16.61 9.16 11.23
CA THR A 25 -17.78 9.05 12.13
C THR A 25 -18.08 7.61 12.56
N GLU A 26 -17.61 6.62 11.79
CA GLU A 26 -17.79 5.19 12.06
C GLU A 26 -16.48 4.43 12.23
N ALA A 27 -15.34 5.11 12.27
CA ALA A 27 -14.01 4.51 12.32
C ALA A 27 -13.80 3.57 13.52
N ASP A 28 -14.46 3.86 14.65
CA ASP A 28 -14.40 3.04 15.87
C ASP A 28 -15.13 1.69 15.74
N GLN A 29 -15.94 1.51 14.70
CA GLN A 29 -16.63 0.24 14.40
C GLN A 29 -15.71 -0.76 13.69
N TYR A 30 -14.54 -0.32 13.22
CA TYR A 30 -13.59 -1.14 12.48
C TYR A 30 -12.34 -1.44 13.30
N ASN A 31 -11.70 -2.56 13.02
CA ASN A 31 -10.35 -2.81 13.50
C ASN A 31 -9.39 -1.74 12.97
N GLY A 32 -8.19 -1.66 13.56
CA GLY A 32 -7.15 -0.73 13.10
C GLY A 32 -6.94 -0.82 11.58
N PHE A 33 -6.99 0.30 10.85
CA PHE A 33 -6.83 0.34 9.39
C PHE A 33 -5.97 1.52 8.92
N ASN A 34 -5.51 1.40 7.68
CA ASN A 34 -4.94 2.48 6.88
C ASN A 34 -5.73 2.55 5.57
N LEU A 35 -6.21 3.73 5.19
CA LEU A 35 -7.02 3.95 4.00
C LEU A 35 -6.46 5.13 3.21
N VAL A 36 -6.30 4.96 1.89
CA VAL A 36 -5.91 6.02 0.97
C VAL A 36 -7.08 6.29 0.02
N ILE A 37 -7.58 7.51 0.04
CA ILE A 37 -8.66 7.98 -0.84
C ILE A 37 -8.04 8.86 -1.90
N VAL A 38 -8.26 8.54 -3.17
CA VAL A 38 -7.69 9.28 -4.32
C VAL A 38 -8.82 9.80 -5.19
N ASN A 39 -8.79 11.09 -5.51
CA ASN A 39 -9.57 11.65 -6.61
C ASN A 39 -8.63 11.99 -7.76
N ILE A 40 -8.73 11.18 -8.81
CA ILE A 40 -7.86 11.26 -10.00
C ILE A 40 -8.10 12.56 -10.78
N HIS A 41 -9.34 13.05 -10.85
CA HIS A 41 -9.69 14.26 -11.58
C HIS A 41 -9.09 15.51 -10.93
N SER A 42 -9.25 15.66 -9.61
CA SER A 42 -8.69 16.79 -8.86
C SER A 42 -7.23 16.58 -8.45
N LYS A 43 -6.64 15.42 -8.74
CA LYS A 43 -5.29 15.02 -8.30
C LYS A 43 -5.07 15.21 -6.81
N SER A 44 -6.09 14.90 -6.01
CA SER A 44 -6.04 15.02 -4.56
C SER A 44 -6.08 13.64 -3.90
N MET A 45 -5.40 13.54 -2.76
CA MET A 45 -5.27 12.31 -1.99
C MET A 45 -5.44 12.62 -0.51
N VAL A 46 -6.16 11.76 0.19
CA VAL A 46 -6.36 11.83 1.64
C VAL A 46 -6.02 10.48 2.25
N TYR A 47 -5.19 10.49 3.28
CA TYR A 47 -4.88 9.35 4.11
C TYR A 47 -5.77 9.37 5.35
N VAL A 48 -6.38 8.22 5.67
CA VAL A 48 -7.26 8.04 6.83
C VAL A 48 -6.78 6.84 7.64
N THR A 49 -6.74 7.00 8.96
CA THR A 49 -6.43 5.90 9.88
C THR A 49 -7.10 6.10 11.23
N ASN A 50 -7.46 5.01 11.89
CA ASN A 50 -7.91 4.97 13.29
C ASN A 50 -6.79 4.49 14.25
N ARG A 51 -5.54 4.43 13.79
CA ARG A 51 -4.37 3.96 14.56
C ARG A 51 -3.47 5.10 15.08
N SER A 52 -3.98 6.32 15.20
CA SER A 52 -3.16 7.47 15.63
C SER A 52 -2.93 7.52 17.15
N GLU A 53 -1.94 8.31 17.56
CA GLU A 53 -1.63 8.53 18.97
C GLU A 53 -2.86 9.03 19.74
N GLY A 54 -3.13 8.41 20.90
CA GLY A 54 -4.29 8.74 21.72
C GLY A 54 -5.62 8.17 21.22
N GLY A 55 -5.60 7.23 20.27
CA GLY A 55 -6.79 6.52 19.79
C GLY A 55 -7.73 7.39 18.95
N LYS A 56 -7.24 8.54 18.46
CA LYS A 56 -8.03 9.40 17.59
C LYS A 56 -7.97 8.89 16.16
N SER A 57 -9.09 8.94 15.47
CA SER A 57 -9.10 8.73 14.02
C SER A 57 -8.73 10.04 13.32
N ILE A 58 -7.85 9.98 12.33
CA ILE A 58 -7.33 11.14 11.61
C ILE A 58 -7.55 11.00 10.11
N ALA A 59 -7.83 12.13 9.45
CA ALA A 59 -7.78 12.30 8.01
C ALA A 59 -6.77 13.40 7.69
N THR A 60 -5.88 13.16 6.72
CA THR A 60 -4.80 14.10 6.39
C THR A 60 -4.62 14.13 4.88
N GLU A 61 -4.55 15.33 4.31
CA GLU A 61 -4.20 15.50 2.90
C GLU A 61 -2.78 15.00 2.64
N VAL A 62 -2.60 14.26 1.56
CA VAL A 62 -1.30 13.76 1.14
C VAL A 62 -0.78 14.66 0.03
N SER A 63 0.36 15.30 0.29
CA SER A 63 1.06 16.13 -0.68
C SER A 63 1.58 15.32 -1.87
N PRO A 64 1.80 15.93 -3.05
CA PRO A 64 2.51 15.26 -4.14
C PRO A 64 3.93 14.84 -3.69
N GLY A 65 4.31 13.58 -3.94
CA GLY A 65 5.61 13.04 -3.55
C GLY A 65 5.65 11.52 -3.53
N ILE A 66 6.76 10.97 -3.03
CA ILE A 66 6.89 9.54 -2.73
C ILE A 66 6.51 9.35 -1.27
N HIS A 67 5.51 8.51 -1.03
CA HIS A 67 5.03 8.15 0.30
C HIS A 67 5.03 6.63 0.45
N VAL A 68 5.37 6.13 1.62
CA VAL A 68 5.43 4.69 1.91
C VAL A 68 4.52 4.35 3.06
N LEU A 69 3.64 3.38 2.83
CA LEU A 69 2.70 2.87 3.82
C LEU A 69 3.06 1.42 4.19
N THR A 70 3.15 1.16 5.48
CA THR A 70 3.29 -0.19 6.04
C THR A 70 2.16 -0.44 7.04
N ASN A 71 2.28 -1.45 7.92
CA ASN A 71 1.36 -1.66 9.04
C ASN A 71 1.58 -0.65 10.19
N ALA A 72 1.86 0.60 9.85
CA ALA A 72 2.08 1.73 10.74
C ALA A 72 1.45 2.99 10.11
N LEU A 73 1.73 4.17 10.68
CA LEU A 73 1.31 5.43 10.08
C LEU A 73 2.03 5.68 8.74
N LEU A 74 1.42 6.45 7.84
CA LEU A 74 2.04 6.89 6.59
C LEU A 74 3.42 7.51 6.87
N ASP A 75 4.42 7.11 6.08
CA ASP A 75 5.81 7.56 6.18
C ASP A 75 6.51 7.29 7.53
N SER A 76 6.00 6.32 8.29
CA SER A 76 6.72 5.83 9.47
C SER A 76 8.14 5.37 9.08
N PRO A 77 9.19 5.75 9.83
CA PRO A 77 10.59 5.57 9.43
C PRO A 77 11.10 4.14 9.67
N TRP A 78 10.31 3.12 9.32
CA TRP A 78 10.75 1.73 9.41
C TRP A 78 11.87 1.47 8.39
N PRO A 79 12.92 0.70 8.74
CA PRO A 79 14.03 0.45 7.82
C PRO A 79 13.56 -0.11 6.47
N LYS A 80 12.61 -1.05 6.48
CA LYS A 80 12.00 -1.57 5.25
C LYS A 80 11.22 -0.54 4.44
N ALA A 81 10.56 0.41 5.10
CA ALA A 81 9.84 1.48 4.43
C ALA A 81 10.82 2.46 3.76
N GLN A 82 11.92 2.77 4.43
CA GLN A 82 12.99 3.60 3.89
C GLN A 82 13.68 2.93 2.71
N ARG A 83 13.99 1.61 2.79
CA ARG A 83 14.52 0.84 1.67
C ARG A 83 13.59 0.89 0.46
N LEU A 84 12.30 0.59 0.65
CA LEU A 84 11.31 0.62 -0.44
C LEU A 84 11.21 2.01 -1.06
N GLY A 85 11.13 3.07 -0.24
CA GLY A 85 11.05 4.44 -0.73
C GLY A 85 12.29 4.87 -1.51
N HIS A 86 13.48 4.48 -1.05
CA HIS A 86 14.74 4.75 -1.75
C HIS A 86 14.82 4.02 -3.08
N ALA A 87 14.56 2.70 -3.09
CA ALA A 87 14.56 1.89 -4.31
C ALA A 87 13.54 2.40 -5.33
N PHE A 88 12.33 2.78 -4.89
CA PHE A 88 11.32 3.38 -5.76
C PHE A 88 11.82 4.69 -6.37
N LYS A 89 12.48 5.55 -5.58
CA LYS A 89 13.06 6.80 -6.08
C LYS A 89 14.13 6.54 -7.15
N GLU A 90 15.07 5.65 -6.89
CA GLU A 90 16.13 5.28 -7.86
C GLU A 90 15.54 4.75 -9.16
N LEU A 91 14.48 3.94 -9.06
CA LEU A 91 13.77 3.41 -10.20
C LEU A 91 13.13 4.55 -11.01
N MET A 92 12.44 5.48 -10.36
CA MET A 92 11.85 6.65 -11.02
C MET A 92 12.91 7.53 -11.71
N ASP A 93 14.06 7.73 -11.06
CA ASP A 93 15.18 8.50 -11.61
C ASP A 93 15.80 7.81 -12.85
N LYS A 94 15.81 6.47 -12.88
CA LYS A 94 16.29 5.66 -14.01
C LYS A 94 15.34 5.68 -15.21
N TYR A 95 14.02 5.60 -14.98
CA TYR A 95 13.04 5.54 -16.07
C TYR A 95 12.76 6.90 -16.72
N GLY A 96 12.89 8.01 -15.97
CA GLY A 96 12.64 9.36 -16.50
C GLY A 96 11.25 9.49 -17.12
N GLU A 97 11.17 9.96 -18.38
CA GLU A 97 9.93 10.07 -19.16
C GLU A 97 9.60 8.83 -20.01
N GLY A 98 10.36 7.74 -19.84
CA GLY A 98 10.17 6.50 -20.58
C GLY A 98 8.87 5.75 -20.22
N GLU A 99 8.57 4.70 -20.99
CA GLU A 99 7.41 3.85 -20.70
C GLU A 99 7.65 3.03 -19.42
N LEU A 100 6.71 3.13 -18.48
CA LEU A 100 6.81 2.54 -17.17
C LEU A 100 6.52 1.03 -17.24
N GLN A 101 7.54 0.19 -17.08
CA GLN A 101 7.39 -1.27 -17.08
C GLN A 101 6.86 -1.78 -15.74
N MET A 102 5.54 -1.71 -15.55
CA MET A 102 4.84 -1.97 -14.28
C MET A 102 5.15 -3.31 -13.63
N LYS A 103 5.28 -4.37 -14.45
CA LYS A 103 5.66 -5.69 -13.98
C LYS A 103 7.08 -5.68 -13.43
N GLU A 104 8.03 -5.11 -14.18
CA GLU A 104 9.42 -5.04 -13.76
C GLU A 104 9.57 -4.23 -12.48
N MET A 105 8.86 -3.10 -12.33
CA MET A 105 8.90 -2.33 -11.08
C MET A 105 8.35 -3.12 -9.90
N ALA A 106 7.21 -3.79 -10.08
CA ALA A 106 6.62 -4.61 -9.03
C ALA A 106 7.54 -5.78 -8.65
N ASP A 107 8.15 -6.44 -9.63
CA ASP A 107 9.08 -7.54 -9.40
C ASP A 107 10.40 -7.06 -8.76
N GLU A 108 10.93 -5.90 -9.14
CA GLU A 108 12.18 -5.35 -8.61
C GLU A 108 12.01 -4.83 -7.17
N LEU A 109 10.92 -4.12 -6.89
CA LEU A 109 10.71 -3.46 -5.59
C LEU A 109 10.06 -4.37 -4.56
N MET A 110 9.04 -5.12 -4.97
CA MET A 110 8.15 -5.81 -4.03
C MET A 110 8.54 -7.25 -3.75
N MET A 111 9.61 -7.76 -4.38
CA MET A 111 10.19 -9.09 -4.13
C MET A 111 11.40 -9.07 -3.18
N ASP A 112 11.72 -7.91 -2.58
CA ASP A 112 12.85 -7.79 -1.66
C ASP A 112 12.61 -8.58 -0.34
N THR A 113 13.40 -9.64 -0.16
CA THR A 113 13.39 -10.51 1.02
C THR A 113 14.40 -10.09 2.11
N THR A 114 15.07 -8.94 1.94
CA THR A 114 16.07 -8.43 2.89
C THR A 114 15.45 -8.20 4.26
N LYS A 115 16.03 -8.82 5.28
CA LYS A 115 15.62 -8.68 6.68
C LYS A 115 16.46 -7.60 7.36
N ASP A 116 15.85 -6.87 8.28
CA ASP A 116 16.53 -5.89 9.12
C ASP A 116 17.42 -6.59 10.16
N ASP A 117 18.54 -5.95 10.48
CA ASP A 117 19.40 -6.35 11.61
C ASP A 117 18.63 -6.27 12.93
N GLU A 118 18.97 -7.15 13.89
CA GLU A 118 18.24 -7.25 15.16
C GLU A 118 18.16 -5.92 15.93
N GLY A 119 19.22 -5.11 15.87
CA GLY A 119 19.26 -3.79 16.53
C GLY A 119 18.40 -2.71 15.88
N LEU A 120 17.81 -2.98 14.71
CA LEU A 120 16.89 -2.08 14.01
C LEU A 120 15.42 -2.52 14.14
N LEU A 121 15.16 -3.63 14.83
CA LEU A 121 13.82 -4.18 14.98
C LEU A 121 12.97 -3.36 15.97
N PRO A 122 11.64 -3.35 15.80
CA PRO A 122 10.72 -2.60 16.66
C PRO A 122 10.70 -2.98 18.14
N HIS A 123 11.10 -4.21 18.48
CA HIS A 123 10.94 -4.81 19.80
C HIS A 123 9.48 -4.86 20.31
N ILE A 124 8.53 -5.05 19.39
CA ILE A 124 7.09 -5.26 19.62
C ILE A 124 6.76 -6.76 19.73
N TYR A 125 7.43 -7.61 18.93
CA TYR A 125 7.31 -9.08 18.94
C TYR A 125 8.66 -9.73 19.27
N PRO A 126 8.71 -11.06 19.49
CA PRO A 126 9.99 -11.76 19.61
C PRO A 126 10.89 -11.51 18.38
N PRO A 127 12.22 -11.33 18.56
CA PRO A 127 13.14 -10.94 17.48
C PRO A 127 13.06 -11.82 16.23
N GLU A 128 12.89 -13.14 16.39
CA GLU A 128 12.71 -14.07 15.28
C GLU A 128 11.47 -13.74 14.44
N THR A 129 10.36 -13.37 15.08
CA THR A 129 9.13 -12.98 14.38
C THR A 129 9.32 -11.64 13.67
N GLU A 130 9.95 -10.68 14.32
CA GLU A 130 10.18 -9.35 13.75
C GLU A 130 11.13 -9.39 12.57
N SER A 131 12.20 -10.20 12.64
CA SER A 131 13.14 -10.43 11.55
C SER A 131 12.44 -11.00 10.30
N HIS A 132 11.46 -11.89 10.46
CA HIS A 132 10.66 -12.35 9.33
C HIS A 132 9.74 -11.27 8.76
N LEU A 133 9.17 -10.43 9.63
CA LEU A 133 8.25 -9.35 9.26
C LEU A 133 8.94 -8.08 8.73
N SER A 134 10.27 -8.00 8.79
CA SER A 134 11.05 -6.85 8.36
C SER A 134 11.38 -6.85 6.86
N SER A 135 11.11 -7.94 6.15
CA SER A 135 11.16 -7.98 4.69
C SER A 135 9.99 -7.21 4.03
N ILE A 136 10.20 -6.76 2.79
CA ILE A 136 9.12 -6.21 1.94
C ILE A 136 8.27 -7.38 1.42
N PHE A 137 8.92 -8.41 0.89
CA PHE A 137 8.30 -9.68 0.55
C PHE A 137 8.40 -10.66 1.71
N ILE A 138 7.32 -10.80 2.47
CA ILE A 138 7.27 -11.72 3.60
C ILE A 138 6.95 -13.11 3.07
N ASP A 139 7.74 -14.10 3.43
CA ASP A 139 7.44 -15.52 3.21
C ASP A 139 8.04 -16.34 4.33
N THR A 140 7.19 -16.82 5.25
CA THR A 140 7.63 -17.51 6.45
C THR A 140 6.64 -18.58 6.88
N GLU A 141 7.16 -19.68 7.43
CA GLU A 141 6.35 -20.72 8.04
C GLU A 141 6.00 -20.33 9.49
N ARG A 142 4.73 -20.43 9.86
CA ARG A 142 4.25 -20.26 11.23
C ARG A 142 3.60 -21.55 11.72
N PRO A 143 3.40 -21.75 13.04
CA PRO A 143 2.73 -22.94 13.56
C PRO A 143 1.32 -23.20 12.98
N LEU A 144 0.64 -22.14 12.53
CA LEU A 144 -0.69 -22.20 11.92
C LEU A 144 -0.66 -22.32 10.38
N GLY A 145 0.53 -22.45 9.79
CA GLY A 145 0.77 -22.52 8.34
C GLY A 145 1.58 -21.34 7.80
N ARG A 146 1.81 -21.37 6.49
CA ARG A 146 2.57 -20.36 5.75
C ARG A 146 1.92 -18.98 5.86
N TYR A 147 2.71 -17.98 6.23
CA TYR A 147 2.32 -16.58 6.33
C TYR A 147 3.21 -15.73 5.45
N GLY A 148 2.62 -14.85 4.64
CA GLY A 148 3.41 -14.01 3.76
C GLY A 148 2.62 -13.12 2.83
N THR A 149 3.34 -12.41 1.99
CA THR A 149 2.84 -11.61 0.88
C THR A 149 2.10 -12.53 -0.10
N ARG A 150 0.79 -12.28 -0.26
CA ARG A 150 -0.08 -13.07 -1.14
C ARG A 150 -0.40 -12.38 -2.46
N SER A 151 -0.14 -11.09 -2.54
CA SER A 151 -0.35 -10.31 -3.75
C SER A 151 0.59 -9.11 -3.79
N THR A 152 0.94 -8.74 -5.02
CA THR A 152 1.67 -7.53 -5.37
C THR A 152 0.91 -6.89 -6.51
N SER A 153 0.51 -5.64 -6.35
CA SER A 153 -0.21 -4.91 -7.38
C SER A 153 0.48 -3.57 -7.62
N SER A 154 0.52 -3.14 -8.88
CA SER A 154 0.99 -1.83 -9.26
C SER A 154 -0.08 -1.14 -10.12
N LEU A 155 -0.31 0.14 -9.86
CA LEU A 155 -1.30 0.97 -10.54
C LEU A 155 -0.66 2.31 -10.93
N TYR A 156 -0.84 2.75 -12.16
CA TYR A 156 -0.60 4.14 -12.52
C TYR A 156 -1.70 4.68 -13.43
N VAL A 157 -1.89 6.00 -13.36
CA VAL A 157 -2.93 6.72 -14.10
C VAL A 157 -2.28 7.87 -14.84
N LYS A 158 -2.40 7.88 -16.17
CA LYS A 158 -1.92 8.98 -17.01
C LYS A 158 -2.87 10.18 -16.91
N SER A 159 -2.36 11.35 -17.25
CA SER A 159 -3.13 12.61 -17.27
C SER A 159 -4.30 12.59 -18.26
N ASN A 160 -4.27 11.73 -19.26
CA ASN A 160 -5.36 11.49 -20.22
C ASN A 160 -6.44 10.52 -19.68
N GLY A 161 -6.31 10.01 -18.45
CA GLY A 161 -7.26 9.09 -17.82
C GLY A 161 -7.06 7.62 -18.17
N GLU A 162 -6.00 7.29 -18.92
CA GLU A 162 -5.60 5.91 -19.17
C GLU A 162 -5.01 5.30 -17.88
N VAL A 163 -5.49 4.11 -17.53
CA VAL A 163 -5.10 3.39 -16.32
C VAL A 163 -4.46 2.08 -16.71
N TYR A 164 -3.36 1.76 -16.05
CA TYR A 164 -2.68 0.48 -16.16
C TYR A 164 -2.57 -0.15 -14.79
N PHE A 165 -3.02 -1.39 -14.70
CA PHE A 165 -2.98 -2.18 -13.48
C PHE A 165 -2.28 -3.50 -13.77
N TYR A 166 -1.26 -3.81 -12.99
CA TYR A 166 -0.62 -5.12 -12.94
C TYR A 166 -0.88 -5.73 -11.57
N GLU A 167 -1.17 -7.02 -11.54
CA GLU A 167 -1.24 -7.78 -10.30
C GLU A 167 -0.63 -9.15 -10.49
N ARG A 168 0.15 -9.54 -9.48
CA ARG A 168 0.54 -10.91 -9.21
C ARG A 168 -0.07 -11.35 -7.90
N HIS A 169 -0.81 -12.45 -7.87
CA HIS A 169 -1.41 -12.96 -6.64
C HIS A 169 -1.33 -14.49 -6.54
N LEU A 170 -1.39 -14.99 -5.30
CA LEU A 170 -1.31 -16.40 -4.98
C LEU A 170 -2.71 -17.03 -4.91
N GLU A 171 -3.01 -17.93 -5.84
CA GLU A 171 -4.25 -18.71 -5.88
C GLU A 171 -3.92 -20.21 -5.83
N LYS A 172 -4.41 -20.92 -4.80
CA LYS A 172 -4.13 -22.36 -4.59
C LYS A 172 -2.63 -22.70 -4.70
N ASP A 173 -1.80 -21.89 -4.05
CA ASP A 173 -0.33 -21.98 -4.02
C ASP A 173 0.37 -21.81 -5.38
N LEU A 174 -0.36 -21.34 -6.41
CA LEU A 174 0.17 -20.98 -7.71
C LEU A 174 0.12 -19.46 -7.87
N TRP A 175 1.24 -18.88 -8.27
CA TRP A 175 1.28 -17.47 -8.65
C TRP A 175 0.58 -17.28 -9.99
N LYS A 176 -0.41 -16.39 -10.00
CA LYS A 176 -1.07 -15.91 -11.21
C LYS A 176 -0.73 -14.45 -11.41
N GLU A 177 -0.65 -14.06 -12.67
CA GLU A 177 -0.34 -12.70 -13.07
C GLU A 177 -1.39 -12.21 -14.06
N GLN A 178 -1.73 -10.93 -13.97
CA GLN A 178 -2.61 -10.26 -14.91
C GLN A 178 -2.18 -8.80 -15.08
N THR A 179 -2.33 -8.31 -16.31
CA THR A 179 -2.20 -6.89 -16.64
C THR A 179 -3.46 -6.46 -17.37
N VAL A 180 -4.06 -5.37 -16.90
CA VAL A 180 -5.23 -4.77 -17.53
C VAL A 180 -4.99 -3.29 -17.77
N ALA A 181 -5.47 -2.80 -18.90
CA ALA A 181 -5.51 -1.39 -19.23
C ALA A 181 -6.97 -0.97 -19.44
N TYR A 182 -7.36 0.15 -18.89
CA TYR A 182 -8.72 0.68 -19.04
C TYR A 182 -8.71 2.22 -19.00
N GLN A 183 -9.81 2.81 -19.44
CA GLN A 183 -9.99 4.26 -19.49
C GLN A 183 -10.97 4.69 -18.40
N ILE A 184 -10.62 5.72 -17.63
CA ILE A 184 -11.58 6.34 -16.71
C ILE A 184 -12.54 7.19 -17.52
N GLU A 185 -13.84 6.88 -17.43
CA GLU A 185 -14.91 7.70 -17.98
C GLU A 185 -14.92 9.07 -17.28
N LYS A 186 -15.13 10.13 -18.06
CA LYS A 186 -15.15 11.52 -17.58
C LYS A 186 -16.41 11.84 -16.79
#